data_AF-I0WFX9-F1
#
_entry.id   AF-I0WFX9-F1
#
_cell.length_a   1.000
_cell.length_b   1.000
_cell.length_c   1.000
_cell.angle_alpha   90.00
_cell.angle_beta   90.00
_cell.angle_gamma   90.00
#
_symmetry.space_group_name_H-M   'P 1'
#
loop_
_entity.id
_entity.type
_entity.pdbx_description
1 polymer ?
#
loop_
_entity_poly.entity_id
_entity_poly.type
_entity_poly.pdbx_seq_one_letter_code
_entity_poly.pdbx_strand_id
1 'polypeptide(L)' 'MRGIEVGFRAFNTIANTITVNYRSILNYFINRSTNASAESFNAKIKAFRSQFRGVRNIEFFLYRLTKLFA' A
#
# COMPACT_ATOMS: atom_id res chain seq x y z
N MET A 1 -13.34 -15.06 28.27
CA MET A 1 -14.21 -15.79 27.33
C MET A 1 -14.81 -14.92 26.21
N ARG A 2 -15.25 -13.66 26.44
CA ARG A 2 -15.78 -12.77 25.37
C ARG A 2 -14.80 -12.38 24.23
N GLY A 3 -13.50 -12.27 24.50
CA GLY A 3 -12.53 -11.82 23.48
C GLY A 3 -12.31 -12.80 22.32
N ILE A 4 -12.49 -14.10 22.57
CA ILE A 4 -12.27 -15.17 21.58
C ILE A 4 -13.41 -15.20 20.55
N GLU A 5 -14.66 -14.99 20.99
CA GLU A 5 -15.84 -14.92 20.11
C GLU A 5 -15.80 -13.71 19.16
N VAL A 6 -15.33 -12.56 19.66
CA VAL A 6 -15.17 -11.34 18.84
C VAL A 6 -14.11 -11.53 17.76
N GLY A 7 -12.98 -12.18 18.10
CA GLY A 7 -11.93 -12.52 17.15
C GLY A 7 -12.41 -13.46 16.04
N PHE A 8 -13.20 -14.47 16.39
CA PHE A 8 -13.79 -15.41 15.43
C PHE A 8 -14.80 -14.73 14.50
N ARG A 9 -15.61 -13.80 15.02
CA ARG A 9 -16.55 -13.02 14.21
C ARG A 9 -15.81 -12.12 13.21
N ALA A 10 -14.78 -11.40 13.64
CA ALA A 10 -13.98 -10.55 12.76
C ALA A 10 -13.30 -11.37 11.64
N PHE A 11 -12.76 -12.55 12.00
CA PHE A 11 -12.18 -13.46 11.03
C PHE A 11 -13.20 -13.94 9.99
N ASN A 12 -14.39 -14.36 10.43
CA ASN A 12 -15.46 -14.79 9.53
C ASN A 12 -15.93 -13.66 8.60
N THR A 13 -15.97 -12.42 9.09
CA THR A 13 -16.27 -11.26 8.24
C THR A 13 -15.23 -11.08 7.14
N ILE A 14 -13.93 -11.13 7.49
CA ILE A 14 -12.84 -11.02 6.51
C ILE A 14 -12.90 -12.17 5.51
N ALA A 15 -13.08 -13.41 5.97
CA ALA A 15 -13.19 -14.59 5.12
C ALA A 15 -14.34 -14.44 4.12
N ASN A 16 -15.52 -14.00 4.58
CA ASN A 16 -16.67 -13.75 3.71
C ASN A 16 -16.37 -12.64 2.68
N THR A 17 -15.70 -11.55 3.08
CA THR A 17 -15.29 -10.48 2.17
C THR A 17 -14.35 -11.02 1.08
N ILE A 18 -13.40 -11.88 1.43
CA ILE A 18 -12.49 -12.51 0.46
C ILE A 18 -13.27 -13.41 -0.49
N THR A 19 -14.19 -14.23 0.01
CA THR A 19 -15.03 -15.12 -0.80
C THR A 19 -15.89 -14.31 -1.79
N VAL A 20 -16.56 -13.25 -1.33
CA VAL A 20 -17.41 -12.40 -2.19
C VAL A 20 -16.58 -11.73 -3.29
N ASN A 21 -15.36 -11.30 -2.99
CA ASN A 21 -14.50 -10.57 -3.93
C ASN A 21 -13.50 -11.47 -4.67
N TYR A 22 -13.61 -12.80 -4.54
CA TYR A 22 -12.61 -13.76 -5.00
C TYR A 22 -12.23 -13.58 -6.47
N ARG A 23 -13.20 -13.37 -7.35
CA ARG A 23 -12.95 -13.15 -8.79
C ARG A 23 -12.18 -11.86 -9.07
N SER A 24 -12.47 -10.78 -8.35
CA SER A 24 -11.76 -9.50 -8.50
C SER A 24 -10.31 -9.64 -8.02
N ILE A 25 -10.10 -10.31 -6.89
CA ILE A 25 -8.77 -10.64 -6.35
C ILE A 25 -8.00 -11.52 -7.34
N LEU A 26 -8.63 -12.55 -7.91
CA LEU A 26 -7.97 -13.44 -8.87
C LEU A 26 -7.61 -12.69 -10.17
N ASN A 27 -8.51 -11.85 -10.67
CA ASN A 27 -8.26 -11.02 -11.86
C ASN A 27 -7.13 -10.00 -11.67
N TYR A 28 -6.93 -9.52 -10.44
CA TYR A 28 -5.81 -8.63 -10.09
C TYR A 28 -4.44 -9.27 -10.34
N PHE A 29 -4.29 -10.58 -10.11
CA PHE A 29 -3.03 -11.29 -10.32
C PHE A 29 -2.80 -11.76 -11.76
N ILE A 30 -3.87 -11.98 -12.53
CA ILE A 30 -3.79 -12.42 -13.94
C ILE A 30 -3.22 -11.31 -14.84
N ASN A 31 -3.68 -10.06 -14.66
CA ASN A 31 -3.24 -8.94 -15.50
C ASN A 31 -2.15 -8.07 -14.85
N ARG A 32 -1.83 -8.28 -13.56
CA ARG A 32 -0.89 -7.48 -12.74
C ARG A 32 -1.05 -5.96 -12.88
N SER A 33 -2.20 -5.48 -13.36
CA SER A 33 -2.51 -4.06 -13.44
C SER A 33 -2.87 -3.61 -12.04
N THR A 34 -1.82 -3.33 -11.27
CA THR A 34 -1.92 -2.92 -9.88
C THR A 34 -1.23 -1.58 -9.71
N ASN A 35 -1.95 -0.67 -9.05
CA ASN A 35 -1.38 0.58 -8.58
C ASN A 35 -0.42 0.36 -7.40
N ALA A 36 -0.24 -0.86 -6.87
CA ALA A 36 0.57 -1.13 -5.69
C ALA A 36 2.03 -0.66 -5.83
N SER A 37 2.65 -0.84 -7.00
CA SER A 37 4.01 -0.33 -7.26
C SER A 37 4.05 1.21 -7.20
N ALA A 38 3.05 1.87 -7.78
CA ALA A 38 2.92 3.33 -7.74
C ALA A 38 2.52 3.86 -6.35
N GLU A 39 1.68 3.15 -5.59
CA GLU A 39 1.32 3.44 -4.20
C GLU A 39 2.53 3.30 -3.28
N SER A 40 3.31 2.23 -3.44
CA SER A 40 4.57 2.02 -2.73
C SER A 40 5.58 3.13 -3.05
N PHE A 41 5.70 3.51 -4.33
CA PHE A 41 6.56 4.62 -4.74
C PHE A 41 6.09 5.95 -4.13
N ASN A 42 4.79 6.26 -4.17
CA ASN A 42 4.21 7.45 -3.54
C ASN A 42 4.43 7.48 -2.03
N ALA A 43 4.34 6.33 -1.36
CA ALA A 43 4.63 6.19 0.06
C ALA A 43 6.11 6.49 0.37
N LYS A 44 7.04 5.96 -0.43
CA LYS A 44 8.48 6.25 -0.33
C LYS A 44 8.78 7.74 -0.53
N ILE A 45 8.17 8.37 -1.54
CA ILE A 45 8.31 9.82 -1.77
C ILE A 45 7.76 10.61 -0.58
N LYS A 46 6.60 10.25 -0.05
CA LYS A 46 5.98 10.93 1.09
C LYS A 46 6.87 10.83 2.35
N ALA A 47 7.41 9.66 2.64
CA ALA A 47 8.35 9.43 3.74
C ALA A 47 9.69 10.15 3.53
N PHE A 48 10.16 10.26 2.29
CA PHE A 48 11.36 11.03 1.97
C PHE A 48 11.11 12.53 2.19
N ARG A 49 9.99 13.07 1.69
CA ARG A 49 9.60 14.48 1.89
C ARG A 49 9.44 14.87 3.36
N SER A 50 8.91 13.98 4.21
CA SER A 50 8.71 14.27 5.64
C SER A 50 10.04 14.45 6.38
N GLN A 51 11.09 13.71 6.00
CA GLN A 51 12.43 13.83 6.61
C GLN A 51 13.04 15.23 6.41
N PHE A 52 12.77 15.89 5.29
CA PHE A 52 13.31 17.22 4.97
C PHE A 52 12.35 18.37 5.33
N ARG A 53 11.27 18.09 6.08
CA ARG A 53 10.19 19.05 6.41
C ARG A 53 9.63 19.77 5.18
N GLY A 54 9.53 19.06 4.06
CA GLY A 54 9.10 19.59 2.77
C GLY A 54 10.20 19.60 1.72
N VAL A 55 9.96 20.31 0.62
CA VAL A 55 10.88 20.39 -0.53
C VAL A 55 11.20 21.87 -0.75
N ARG A 56 12.41 22.29 -0.37
CA ARG A 56 12.90 23.66 -0.57
C ARG A 56 13.64 23.86 -1.89
N ASN A 57 14.31 22.82 -2.38
CA ASN A 57 15.02 22.81 -3.65
C ASN A 57 14.58 21.58 -4.45
N ILE A 58 13.87 21.82 -5.55
CA ILE A 58 13.28 20.77 -6.39
C ILE A 58 14.36 19.96 -7.11
N GLU A 59 15.40 20.62 -7.62
CA GLU A 59 16.49 19.98 -8.35
C GLU A 59 17.28 19.01 -7.46
N PHE A 60 17.66 19.45 -6.26
CA PHE A 60 18.32 18.60 -5.28
C PHE A 60 17.43 17.44 -4.82
N PHE A 61 16.12 17.70 -4.65
CA PHE A 61 15.15 16.67 -4.29
C PHE A 61 15.04 15.59 -5.37
N LEU A 62 14.91 15.99 -6.65
CA LEU A 62 14.85 15.06 -7.78
C LEU A 62 16.15 14.27 -7.94
N TYR A 63 17.32 14.91 -7.78
CA TYR A 63 18.62 14.24 -7.77
C TYR A 63 18.72 13.13 -6.71
N ARG A 64 18.24 13.41 -5.49
CA ARG A 64 18.24 12.42 -4.40
C ARG A 64 17.24 11.30 -4.62
N LEU A 65 16.07 11.63 -5.18
CA LEU A 65 15.00 10.68 -5.45
C LEU A 65 15.43 9.68 -6.52
N THR A 66 16.07 10.14 -7.61
CA THR A 66 16.65 9.24 -8.62
C THR A 66 17.79 8.40 -8.05
N LYS A 67 18.70 8.97 -7.25
CA LYS A 67 19.80 8.18 -6.66
C LYS A 67 19.37 7.10 -5.66
N LEU A 68 18.21 7.24 -5.02
CA LEU A 68 17.74 6.31 -3.99
C LEU A 68 16.71 5.29 -4.50
N PHE A 69 15.97 5.61 -5.56
CA PHE A 69 14.80 4.85 -5.98
C PHE A 69 14.76 4.52 -7.48
N ALA A 70 15.74 4.95 -8.27
CA ALA A 70 15.94 4.58 -9.68
C ALA A 70 17.30 3.89 -9.87
#